data_AF-A0A8H6U340-F1
#
_entry.id   AF-A0A8H6U340-F1
#
_cell.length_a   1.000
_cell.length_b   1.000
_cell.length_c   1.000
_cell.angle_alpha   90.00
_cell.angle_beta   90.00
_cell.angle_gamma   90.00
#
_symmetry.space_group_name_H-M   'P 1'
#
loop_
_entity.id
_entity.type
_entity.pdbx_description
1 polymer ?
#
loop_
_entity_poly.entity_id
_entity_poly.type
_entity_poly.pdbx_seq_one_letter_code
_entity_poly.pdbx_strand_id
1 'polypeptide(L)'
;MTFSPSSSQPLLPPPPPPGLNYIAAIKPSLSLLMIGTVWSTMLIPLLAVLLFFSTRDLRRQPMFIMNVVSILAGLAIGMINVYLEVTAILYPLTQAKKSVFIPFVALIMYLPVFVDTILLIRLYVVYPPRTISWTRCLIVFGPPLTFKIVRVANLIVFLVQWNSFLQERESPLVAGQTLWGSQPWVKIEWFFQVFENL
;
A
#
# COMPACT_ATOMS: atom_id res chain seq x y z
N MET A 1 42.01 -7.86 45.03
CA MET A 1 40.70 -8.24 44.48
C MET A 1 39.83 -7.00 44.42
N THR A 2 39.72 -6.38 43.25
CA THR A 2 38.78 -5.27 42.97
C THR A 2 38.28 -5.44 41.55
N PHE A 3 36.96 -5.51 41.42
CA PHE A 3 36.18 -5.88 40.24
C PHE A 3 36.23 -4.80 39.15
N SER A 4 36.49 -5.19 37.90
CA SER A 4 36.20 -4.38 36.71
C SER A 4 34.74 -4.61 36.26
N PRO A 5 33.94 -3.58 35.96
CA PRO A 5 32.60 -3.77 35.42
C PRO A 5 32.69 -4.00 33.90
N SER A 6 32.40 -5.22 33.48
CA SER A 6 32.18 -5.57 32.08
C SER A 6 30.89 -4.91 31.59
N SER A 7 31.03 -3.87 30.77
CA SER A 7 29.94 -3.26 30.01
C SER A 7 29.42 -4.28 28.98
N SER A 8 28.28 -4.88 29.28
CA SER A 8 27.51 -5.69 28.34
C SER A 8 26.87 -4.78 27.28
N GLN A 9 27.65 -4.37 26.27
CA GLN A 9 27.07 -3.90 25.02
C GLN A 9 26.39 -5.09 24.34
N PRO A 10 25.14 -4.96 23.85
CA PRO A 10 24.55 -6.00 23.02
C PRO A 10 25.39 -6.11 21.75
N LEU A 11 26.13 -7.21 21.64
CA LEU A 11 26.94 -7.56 20.48
C LEU A 11 26.02 -7.59 19.25
N LEU A 12 26.08 -6.53 18.45
CA LEU A 12 25.59 -6.57 17.08
C LEU A 12 26.31 -7.75 16.39
N PRO A 13 25.58 -8.67 15.73
CA PRO A 13 26.20 -9.81 15.08
C PRO A 13 27.22 -9.31 14.05
N PRO A 14 28.39 -9.98 13.93
CA PRO A 14 29.42 -9.56 13.00
C PRO A 14 28.87 -9.52 11.57
N PRO A 15 29.26 -8.53 10.75
CA PRO A 15 28.85 -8.47 9.36
C PRO A 15 29.29 -9.78 8.67
N PRO A 16 28.39 -10.43 7.91
CA PRO A 16 28.71 -11.71 7.35
C PRO A 16 29.75 -11.57 6.21
N PRO A 17 30.45 -12.66 5.85
CA PRO A 17 31.48 -12.64 4.84
C PRO A 17 30.96 -12.07 3.50
N PRO A 18 31.80 -11.39 2.71
CA PRO A 18 31.42 -10.91 1.38
C PRO A 18 30.82 -12.05 0.54
N GLY A 19 29.55 -11.93 0.16
CA GLY A 19 28.81 -12.96 -0.60
C GLY A 19 27.80 -13.81 0.20
N LEU A 20 27.83 -13.75 1.54
CA LEU A 20 26.83 -14.37 2.42
C LEU A 20 25.96 -13.29 3.05
N ASN A 21 24.96 -12.76 2.36
CA ASN A 21 23.92 -12.01 3.06
C ASN A 21 23.12 -12.98 3.94
N TYR A 22 22.77 -12.59 5.17
CA TYR A 22 21.84 -13.36 5.99
C TYR A 22 20.55 -13.56 5.19
N ILE A 23 20.29 -14.79 4.74
CA ILE A 23 19.06 -15.15 4.01
C ILE A 23 17.82 -14.68 4.79
N ALA A 24 17.90 -14.68 6.12
CA ALA A 24 16.89 -14.14 7.03
C ALA A 24 16.58 -12.64 6.83
N ALA A 25 17.58 -11.82 6.44
CA ALA A 25 17.40 -10.39 6.17
C ALA A 25 16.84 -10.12 4.77
N ILE A 26 17.14 -10.97 3.78
CA ILE A 26 16.66 -10.81 2.40
C ILE A 26 15.24 -11.35 2.19
N LYS A 27 14.89 -12.46 2.87
CA LYS A 27 13.63 -13.18 2.65
C LYS A 27 12.37 -12.29 2.72
N PRO A 28 12.22 -11.34 3.68
CA PRO A 28 11.05 -10.47 3.74
C PRO A 28 10.95 -9.53 2.54
N SER A 29 12.05 -8.87 2.18
CA SER A 29 12.14 -7.98 1.02
C SER A 29 11.87 -8.72 -0.30
N LEU A 30 12.40 -9.94 -0.44
CA LEU A 30 12.13 -10.78 -1.60
C LEU A 30 10.65 -11.16 -1.71
N SER A 31 9.99 -11.47 -0.60
CA SER A 31 8.56 -11.78 -0.59
C SER A 31 7.71 -10.57 -1.00
N LEU A 32 8.02 -9.39 -0.48
CA LEU A 32 7.34 -8.14 -0.84
C LEU A 32 7.58 -7.77 -2.31
N LEU A 33 8.81 -7.98 -2.80
CA LEU A 33 9.16 -7.79 -4.21
C LEU A 33 8.35 -8.73 -5.11
N MET A 34 8.25 -10.02 -4.77
CA MET A 34 7.47 -11.00 -5.51
C MET A 34 5.98 -10.63 -5.55
N ILE A 35 5.40 -10.27 -4.40
CA ILE A 35 3.98 -9.87 -4.33
C ILE A 35 3.74 -8.60 -5.16
N GLY A 36 4.58 -7.58 -4.97
CA GLY A 36 4.46 -6.30 -5.66
C GLY A 36 4.63 -6.42 -7.18
N THR A 37 5.56 -7.25 -7.63
CA THR A 37 5.76 -7.50 -9.07
C THR A 37 4.57 -8.23 -9.68
N VAL A 38 4.07 -9.29 -9.05
CA VAL A 38 2.88 -10.02 -9.55
C VAL A 38 1.67 -9.09 -9.67
N TRP A 39 1.37 -8.30 -8.64
CA TRP A 39 0.28 -7.33 -8.68
C TRP A 39 0.47 -6.27 -9.77
N SER A 40 1.69 -5.76 -9.95
CA SER A 40 2.00 -4.77 -10.99
C SER A 40 1.85 -5.36 -12.39
N THR A 41 2.31 -6.60 -12.60
CA THR A 41 2.19 -7.28 -13.89
C THR A 41 0.74 -7.54 -14.25
N MET A 42 -0.14 -7.80 -13.28
CA MET A 42 -1.58 -7.96 -13.53
C MET A 42 -2.29 -6.68 -13.99
N LEU A 43 -1.74 -5.50 -13.66
CA LEU A 43 -2.27 -4.22 -14.13
C LEU A 43 -2.01 -3.96 -15.63
N ILE A 44 -0.95 -4.56 -16.19
CA ILE A 44 -0.59 -4.40 -17.61
C ILE A 44 -1.66 -5.00 -18.55
N PRO A 45 -2.07 -6.28 -18.44
CA PRO A 45 -3.14 -6.82 -19.27
C PRO A 45 -4.47 -6.12 -19.00
N LEU A 46 -4.71 -5.67 -17.76
CA LEU A 46 -5.91 -4.92 -17.41
C LEU A 46 -5.96 -3.56 -18.13
N LEU A 47 -4.83 -2.87 -18.23
CA LEU A 47 -4.68 -1.67 -19.05
C LEU A 47 -4.89 -1.98 -20.54
N ALA A 48 -4.29 -3.06 -21.05
CA ALA A 48 -4.41 -3.45 -22.45
C ALA A 48 -5.87 -3.76 -22.83
N VAL A 49 -6.58 -4.52 -21.99
CA VAL A 49 -8.02 -4.82 -22.15
C VAL A 49 -8.84 -3.53 -22.12
N LEU A 50 -8.57 -2.63 -21.16
CA LEU A 50 -9.26 -1.35 -21.06
C LEU A 50 -9.07 -0.51 -22.32
N LEU A 51 -7.86 -0.43 -22.86
CA LEU A 51 -7.55 0.33 -24.08
C LEU A 51 -8.14 -0.31 -25.34
N PHE A 52 -8.15 -1.65 -25.41
CA PHE A 52 -8.65 -2.41 -26.55
C PHE A 52 -10.18 -2.35 -26.66
N PHE A 53 -10.90 -2.55 -25.54
CA PHE A 53 -12.36 -2.48 -25.50
C PHE A 53 -12.92 -1.04 -25.45
N SER A 54 -12.06 -0.04 -25.25
CA SER A 54 -12.49 1.36 -25.18
C SER A 54 -12.78 1.95 -26.57
N THR A 55 -14.07 2.02 -26.90
CA THR A 55 -14.64 2.71 -28.05
C THR A 55 -14.48 4.23 -27.94
N ARG A 56 -14.54 4.95 -29.09
CA ARG A 56 -14.35 6.41 -29.15
C ARG A 56 -15.28 7.18 -28.21
N ASP A 57 -16.50 6.69 -28.01
CA ASP A 57 -17.49 7.33 -27.13
C ASP A 57 -17.18 7.11 -25.65
N LEU A 58 -16.57 5.97 -25.29
CA LEU A 58 -16.21 5.66 -23.90
C LEU A 58 -14.97 6.45 -23.44
N ARG A 59 -14.05 6.79 -24.34
CA ARG A 59 -12.82 7.55 -24.04
C ARG A 59 -13.07 8.97 -23.53
N ARG A 60 -14.21 9.56 -23.88
CA ARG A 60 -14.60 10.90 -23.42
C ARG A 60 -15.31 10.90 -22.07
N GLN A 61 -15.66 9.72 -21.55
CA GLN A 61 -16.30 9.63 -20.25
C GLN A 61 -15.26 9.82 -19.14
N PRO A 62 -15.56 10.63 -18.11
CA PRO A 62 -14.66 10.84 -16.98
C PRO A 62 -14.30 9.53 -16.27
N MET A 63 -15.20 8.54 -16.28
CA MET A 63 -14.96 7.21 -15.73
C MET A 63 -13.78 6.48 -16.39
N PHE A 64 -13.63 6.60 -17.71
CA PHE A 64 -12.51 5.97 -18.42
C PHE A 64 -11.18 6.62 -18.02
N ILE A 65 -11.14 7.95 -17.93
CA ILE A 65 -9.94 8.70 -17.52
C ILE A 65 -9.53 8.32 -16.10
N MET A 66 -10.48 8.28 -15.15
CA MET A 66 -10.18 7.89 -13.77
C MET A 66 -9.65 6.46 -13.66
N ASN A 67 -10.19 5.52 -14.46
CA ASN A 67 -9.69 4.14 -14.50
C ASN A 67 -8.26 4.07 -15.03
N VAL A 68 -7.96 4.75 -16.14
CA VAL A 68 -6.60 4.81 -16.69
C VAL A 68 -5.64 5.42 -15.68
N VAL A 69 -6.01 6.54 -15.05
CA VAL A 69 -5.18 7.19 -14.02
C VAL A 69 -4.94 6.26 -12.82
N SER A 70 -5.96 5.53 -12.36
CA SER A 70 -5.83 4.57 -11.27
C SER A 70 -4.85 3.44 -11.61
N ILE A 71 -4.96 2.87 -12.82
CA ILE A 71 -4.06 1.80 -13.27
C ILE A 71 -2.62 2.32 -13.39
N LEU A 72 -2.43 3.51 -13.97
CA LEU A 72 -1.11 4.14 -14.09
C LEU A 72 -0.50 4.46 -12.71
N ALA A 73 -1.31 4.93 -11.76
CA ALA A 73 -0.88 5.16 -10.39
C ALA A 73 -0.46 3.84 -9.71
N GLY A 74 -1.21 2.76 -9.91
CA GLY A 74 -0.84 1.42 -9.43
C GLY A 74 0.48 0.92 -10.01
N LEU A 75 0.71 1.12 -11.32
CA LEU A 75 1.97 0.78 -11.97
C LEU A 75 3.15 1.63 -11.44
N ALA A 76 2.95 2.93 -11.22
CA ALA A 76 3.96 3.82 -10.66
C ALA A 76 4.35 3.38 -9.23
N ILE A 77 3.37 3.05 -8.39
CA ILE A 77 3.60 2.48 -7.06
C ILE A 77 4.37 1.17 -7.16
N GLY A 78 3.98 0.28 -8.08
CA GLY A 78 4.67 -0.98 -8.35
C GLY A 78 6.16 -0.79 -8.67
N MET A 79 6.47 0.14 -9.57
CA MET A 79 7.85 0.47 -9.94
C MET A 79 8.65 1.03 -8.76
N ILE A 80 8.07 1.93 -7.97
CA ILE A 80 8.72 2.47 -6.77
C ILE A 80 8.97 1.37 -5.74
N ASN A 81 8.01 0.45 -5.55
CA ASN A 81 8.16 -0.69 -4.65
C ASN A 81 9.34 -1.59 -5.06
N VAL A 82 9.41 -1.95 -6.34
CA VAL A 82 10.51 -2.75 -6.90
C VAL A 82 11.85 -2.04 -6.68
N TYR A 83 11.93 -0.75 -6.97
CA TYR A 83 13.14 0.03 -6.76
C TYR A 83 13.59 0.05 -5.29
N LEU A 84 12.65 0.25 -4.36
CA LEU A 84 12.94 0.28 -2.92
C LEU A 84 13.43 -1.08 -2.41
N GLU A 85 12.77 -2.17 -2.77
CA GLU A 85 13.16 -3.52 -2.33
C GLU A 85 14.48 -3.98 -2.97
N VAL A 86 14.70 -3.71 -4.26
CA VAL A 86 15.98 -4.02 -4.93
C VAL A 86 17.13 -3.21 -4.32
N THR A 87 16.90 -1.93 -4.01
CA THR A 87 17.91 -1.09 -3.33
C THR A 87 18.19 -1.61 -1.92
N ALA A 88 17.18 -2.07 -1.18
CA ALA A 88 17.35 -2.65 0.13
C ALA A 88 18.15 -3.97 0.11
N ILE A 89 18.00 -4.77 -0.94
CA ILE A 89 18.75 -6.02 -1.14
C ILE A 89 20.20 -5.74 -1.55
N LEU A 90 20.42 -4.81 -2.49
CA LEU A 90 21.76 -4.49 -3.02
C LEU A 90 22.60 -3.66 -2.06
N TYR A 91 21.98 -2.77 -1.28
CA TYR A 91 22.66 -1.83 -0.39
C TYR A 91 22.04 -1.84 1.02
N PRO A 92 22.20 -2.93 1.78
CA PRO A 92 21.55 -3.08 3.10
C PRO A 92 22.01 -2.04 4.14
N LEU A 93 23.18 -1.41 3.93
CA LEU A 93 23.71 -0.35 4.79
C LEU A 93 23.17 1.04 4.44
N THR A 94 22.55 1.20 3.27
CA THR A 94 21.98 2.47 2.82
C THR A 94 20.49 2.50 3.14
N GLN A 95 20.12 3.18 4.22
CA GLN A 95 18.73 3.32 4.60
C GLN A 95 17.96 4.11 3.54
N ALA A 96 16.76 3.63 3.18
CA ALA A 96 15.85 4.37 2.30
C ALA A 96 15.54 5.74 2.90
N LYS A 97 15.59 6.79 2.08
CA LYS A 97 15.30 8.15 2.53
C LYS A 97 13.86 8.22 3.05
N LYS A 98 13.67 8.65 4.30
CA LYS A 98 12.34 8.83 4.93
C LYS A 98 11.39 9.67 4.06
N SER A 99 11.94 10.70 3.40
CA SER A 99 11.22 11.60 2.48
C SER A 99 10.60 10.90 1.25
N VAL A 100 11.08 9.72 0.87
CA VAL A 100 10.53 8.94 -0.27
C VAL A 100 9.62 7.83 0.25
N PHE A 101 9.99 7.21 1.37
CA PHE A 101 9.25 6.07 1.92
C PHE A 101 7.90 6.47 2.52
N ILE A 102 7.82 7.59 3.24
CA ILE A 102 6.56 8.10 3.83
C ILE A 102 5.48 8.35 2.77
N PRO A 103 5.72 9.18 1.73
CA PRO A 103 4.69 9.43 0.73
C PRO A 103 4.37 8.17 -0.08
N PHE A 104 5.32 7.26 -0.27
CA PHE A 104 5.08 5.98 -0.94
C PHE A 104 4.07 5.11 -0.19
N VAL A 105 4.25 4.92 1.12
CA VAL A 105 3.30 4.14 1.94
C VAL A 105 1.93 4.83 1.99
N ALA A 106 1.89 6.16 2.10
CA ALA A 106 0.65 6.92 2.04
C ALA A 106 -0.07 6.71 0.69
N LEU A 107 0.66 6.70 -0.42
CA LEU A 107 0.12 6.50 -1.77
C LEU A 107 -0.44 5.09 -1.95
N ILE A 108 0.24 4.07 -1.42
CA ILE A 108 -0.26 2.68 -1.41
C ILE A 108 -1.61 2.59 -0.70
N MET A 109 -1.74 3.22 0.46
CA MET A 109 -2.96 3.15 1.26
C MET A 109 -4.09 4.02 0.67
N TYR A 110 -3.75 5.09 -0.05
CA TYR A 110 -4.75 5.95 -0.70
C TYR A 110 -5.29 5.37 -2.01
N LEU A 111 -4.50 4.55 -2.72
CA LEU A 111 -4.90 3.99 -4.02
C LEU A 111 -6.21 3.16 -3.94
N PRO A 112 -6.42 2.26 -2.97
CA PRO A 112 -7.70 1.55 -2.81
C PRO A 112 -8.88 2.51 -2.66
N VAL A 113 -8.76 3.54 -1.82
CA VAL A 113 -9.82 4.55 -1.63
C VAL A 113 -10.14 5.27 -2.94
N PHE A 114 -9.13 5.53 -3.77
CA PHE A 114 -9.32 6.10 -5.09
C PHE A 114 -10.07 5.14 -6.03
N VAL A 115 -9.69 3.87 -6.06
CA VAL A 115 -10.38 2.81 -6.85
C VAL A 115 -11.84 2.65 -6.42
N ASP A 116 -12.11 2.58 -5.12
CA ASP A 116 -13.46 2.44 -4.57
C ASP A 116 -14.33 3.64 -4.92
N THR A 117 -13.73 4.83 -5.01
CA THR A 117 -14.43 6.04 -5.47
C THR A 117 -14.90 5.90 -6.92
N ILE A 118 -14.08 5.30 -7.79
CA ILE A 118 -14.45 5.05 -9.18
C ILE A 118 -15.62 4.06 -9.25
N LEU A 119 -15.58 3.00 -8.43
CA LEU A 119 -16.68 2.03 -8.32
C LEU A 119 -17.98 2.68 -7.85
N LEU A 120 -17.90 3.56 -6.85
CA LEU A 120 -19.05 4.33 -6.34
C LEU A 120 -19.63 5.28 -7.40
N ILE A 121 -18.78 5.99 -8.14
CA ILE A 121 -19.23 6.86 -9.24
C ILE A 121 -19.91 6.04 -10.32
N ARG A 122 -19.36 4.88 -10.67
CA ARG A 122 -19.97 3.95 -11.63
C ARG A 122 -21.34 3.47 -11.13
N LEU A 123 -21.43 3.09 -9.86
CA LEU A 123 -22.68 2.68 -9.23
C LEU A 123 -23.72 3.81 -9.26
N TYR A 124 -23.30 5.05 -9.01
CA TYR A 124 -24.14 6.24 -9.07
C TYR A 124 -24.71 6.51 -10.48
N VAL A 125 -23.89 6.32 -11.51
CA VAL A 125 -24.33 6.50 -12.90
C VAL A 125 -25.33 5.42 -13.32
N VAL A 126 -25.13 4.16 -12.87
CA VAL A 126 -26.02 3.04 -13.19
C VAL A 126 -27.32 3.10 -12.39
N TYR A 127 -27.26 3.55 -11.13
CA TYR A 127 -28.40 3.70 -10.23
C TYR A 127 -28.59 5.16 -9.84
N PRO A 128 -29.21 5.99 -10.72
CA PRO A 128 -29.43 7.39 -10.43
C PRO A 128 -30.29 7.55 -9.17
N PRO A 129 -29.83 8.29 -8.14
CA PRO A 129 -30.56 8.43 -6.88
C PRO A 129 -31.91 9.13 -7.04
N ARG A 130 -32.12 9.83 -8.16
CA ARG A 130 -33.34 10.58 -8.45
C ARG A 130 -34.56 9.69 -8.75
N THR A 131 -34.33 8.45 -9.16
CA THR A 131 -35.40 7.49 -9.51
C THR A 131 -35.68 6.48 -8.40
N ILE A 132 -34.90 6.49 -7.32
CA ILE A 132 -34.91 5.47 -6.27
C ILE A 132 -35.37 6.11 -4.96
N SER A 133 -36.21 5.42 -4.18
CA SER A 133 -36.62 5.89 -2.85
C SER A 133 -35.42 6.06 -1.93
N TRP A 134 -35.43 7.07 -1.07
CA TRP A 134 -34.32 7.40 -0.17
C TRP A 134 -33.79 6.19 0.62
N THR A 135 -34.70 5.29 1.05
CA THR A 135 -34.34 4.05 1.76
C THR A 135 -33.53 3.09 0.91
N ARG A 136 -33.89 2.91 -0.37
CA ARG A 136 -33.14 2.04 -1.30
C ARG A 136 -31.80 2.67 -1.68
N CYS A 137 -31.75 4.00 -1.80
CA CYS A 137 -30.50 4.74 -1.96
C CYS A 137 -29.57 4.52 -0.76
N LEU A 138 -30.08 4.61 0.46
CA LEU A 138 -29.31 4.33 1.68
C LEU A 138 -28.84 2.88 1.78
N ILE A 139 -29.64 1.90 1.36
CA ILE A 139 -29.24 0.48 1.38
C ILE A 139 -28.13 0.19 0.35
N VAL A 140 -28.20 0.81 -0.83
CA VAL A 140 -27.24 0.56 -1.93
C VAL A 140 -25.94 1.36 -1.74
N PHE A 141 -26.03 2.62 -1.34
CA PHE A 141 -24.85 3.49 -1.18
C PHE A 141 -24.32 3.52 0.25
N GLY A 142 -25.13 3.19 1.25
CA GLY A 142 -24.76 3.25 2.66
C GLY A 142 -23.55 2.39 2.98
N PRO A 143 -23.56 1.06 2.71
CA PRO A 143 -22.43 0.20 3.02
C PRO A 143 -21.10 0.71 2.42
N PRO A 144 -20.97 0.93 1.09
CA PRO A 144 -19.70 1.39 0.54
C PRO A 144 -19.29 2.80 0.99
N LEU A 145 -20.24 3.67 1.35
CA LEU A 145 -19.91 4.99 1.92
C LEU A 145 -19.41 4.88 3.37
N THR A 146 -20.02 4.01 4.17
CA THR A 146 -19.61 3.75 5.55
C THR A 146 -18.21 3.17 5.60
N PHE A 147 -17.92 2.14 4.79
CA PHE A 147 -16.57 1.55 4.76
C PHE A 147 -15.53 2.56 4.29
N LYS A 148 -15.84 3.41 3.32
CA LYS A 148 -14.95 4.48 2.88
C LYS A 148 -14.61 5.47 4.00
N ILE A 149 -15.59 5.86 4.82
CA ILE A 149 -15.35 6.74 5.97
C ILE A 149 -14.44 6.05 6.99
N VAL A 150 -14.68 4.77 7.27
CA VAL A 150 -13.86 3.97 8.18
C VAL A 150 -12.43 3.85 7.67
N ARG A 151 -12.23 3.59 6.38
CA ARG A 151 -10.90 3.53 5.74
C ARG A 151 -10.16 4.86 5.82
N VAL A 152 -10.83 5.97 5.56
CA VAL A 152 -10.20 7.30 5.67
C VAL A 152 -9.82 7.59 7.12
N ALA A 153 -10.65 7.23 8.10
CA ALA A 153 -10.31 7.37 9.51
C ALA A 153 -9.10 6.50 9.90
N ASN A 154 -9.08 5.23 9.48
CA ASN A 154 -7.94 4.32 9.70
C ASN A 154 -6.66 4.85 9.05
N LEU A 155 -6.74 5.40 7.83
CA LEU A 155 -5.61 5.99 7.13
C LEU A 155 -5.04 7.18 7.89
N ILE A 156 -5.89 8.06 8.42
CA ILE A 156 -5.45 9.21 9.23
C ILE A 156 -4.73 8.71 10.49
N VAL A 157 -5.32 7.75 11.21
CA VAL A 157 -4.70 7.16 12.41
C VAL A 157 -3.36 6.51 12.07
N PHE A 158 -3.29 5.76 10.97
CA PHE A 158 -2.07 5.14 10.48
C PHE A 158 -1.00 6.18 10.17
N LEU A 159 -1.32 7.25 9.43
CA LEU A 159 -0.35 8.30 9.08
C LEU A 159 0.18 9.04 10.31
N VAL A 160 -0.67 9.33 11.29
CA VAL A 160 -0.27 9.97 12.54
C VAL A 160 0.68 9.06 13.33
N GLN A 161 0.30 7.80 13.54
CA GLN A 161 1.14 6.84 14.26
C GLN A 161 2.45 6.55 13.51
N TRP A 162 2.39 6.46 12.19
CA TRP A 162 3.55 6.24 11.33
C TRP A 162 4.56 7.37 11.42
N ASN A 163 4.09 8.62 11.40
CA ASN A 163 4.95 9.78 11.57
C ASN A 163 5.64 9.75 12.94
N SER A 164 4.92 9.42 14.01
CA SER A 164 5.49 9.25 15.35
C SER A 164 6.52 8.12 15.41
N PHE A 165 6.20 6.94 14.88
CA PHE A 165 7.11 5.78 14.85
C PHE A 165 8.39 6.02 14.05
N LEU A 166 8.32 6.80 12.97
CA LEU A 166 9.48 7.14 12.15
C LEU A 166 10.36 8.23 12.76
N GLN A 167 9.85 9.03 13.68
CA GLN A 167 10.70 9.93 14.47
C GLN A 167 11.55 9.13 15.48
N GLU A 168 11.02 8.04 16.01
CA GLU A 168 11.68 7.22 17.03
C GLU A 168 12.70 6.21 16.48
N ARG A 169 12.65 5.84 15.19
CA ARG A 169 13.55 4.82 14.59
C ARG A 169 14.40 5.34 13.44
N GLU A 170 15.63 4.80 13.34
CA GLU A 170 16.58 5.18 12.30
C GLU A 170 16.22 4.59 10.92
N SER A 171 15.84 3.30 10.82
CA SER A 171 15.56 2.64 9.54
C SER A 171 14.05 2.55 9.19
N PRO A 172 13.57 3.32 8.19
CA PRO A 172 12.14 3.35 7.83
C PRO A 172 11.64 2.03 7.21
N LEU A 173 12.50 1.29 6.52
CA LEU A 173 12.15 0.01 5.90
C LEU A 173 11.84 -1.08 6.95
N VAL A 174 12.69 -1.20 7.96
CA VAL A 174 12.50 -2.17 9.07
C VAL A 174 11.30 -1.76 9.91
N ALA A 175 11.13 -0.45 10.16
CA ALA A 175 9.94 0.06 10.85
C ALA A 175 8.67 -0.31 10.08
N GLY A 176 8.66 -0.16 8.75
CA GLY A 176 7.54 -0.55 7.90
C GLY A 176 7.25 -2.04 7.91
N GLN A 177 8.27 -2.89 7.79
CA GLN A 177 8.12 -4.34 7.85
C GLN A 177 7.57 -4.81 9.22
N THR A 178 8.03 -4.19 10.31
CA THR A 178 7.54 -4.50 11.66
C THR A 178 6.10 -4.04 11.86
N LEU A 179 5.76 -2.85 11.35
CA LEU A 179 4.40 -2.32 11.42
C LEU A 179 3.41 -3.19 10.61
N TRP A 180 3.79 -3.58 9.39
CA TRP A 180 2.97 -4.44 8.53
C TRP A 180 2.66 -5.80 9.16
N GLY A 181 3.63 -6.41 9.85
CA GLY A 181 3.45 -7.73 10.46
C GLY A 181 2.73 -7.70 11.81
N SER A 182 2.94 -6.65 12.61
CA SER A 182 2.54 -6.65 14.02
C SER A 182 1.29 -5.82 14.35
N GLN A 183 0.89 -4.86 13.51
CA GLN A 183 -0.16 -3.91 13.89
C GLN A 183 -1.57 -4.40 13.51
N PRO A 184 -2.54 -4.34 14.44
CA PRO A 184 -3.91 -4.79 14.20
C PRO A 184 -4.65 -3.95 13.13
N TRP A 185 -4.30 -2.67 12.98
CA TRP A 185 -4.94 -1.74 12.04
C TRP A 185 -4.81 -2.18 10.58
N VAL A 186 -3.66 -2.74 10.21
CA VAL A 186 -3.40 -3.25 8.85
C VAL A 186 -4.26 -4.48 8.57
N LYS A 187 -4.42 -5.37 9.55
CA LYS A 187 -5.28 -6.55 9.42
C LYS A 187 -6.74 -6.14 9.25
N ILE A 188 -7.20 -5.19 10.05
CA ILE A 188 -8.55 -4.62 9.96
C ILE A 188 -8.78 -4.03 8.56
N GLU A 189 -7.80 -3.29 8.03
CA GLU A 189 -7.86 -2.73 6.67
C GLU A 189 -8.00 -3.82 5.60
N TRP A 190 -7.26 -4.92 5.72
CA TRP A 190 -7.35 -6.06 4.81
C TRP A 190 -8.67 -6.82 4.95
N PHE A 191 -9.21 -6.96 6.16
CA PHE A 191 -10.53 -7.56 6.39
C PHE A 191 -11.63 -6.72 5.75
N PHE A 192 -11.58 -5.39 5.88
CA PHE A 192 -12.51 -4.50 5.20
C PHE A 192 -12.35 -4.59 3.67
N GLN A 193 -11.12 -4.69 3.16
CA GLN A 193 -10.88 -4.87 1.74
C GLN A 193 -11.51 -6.14 1.17
N VAL A 194 -11.42 -7.26 1.90
CA VAL A 194 -12.05 -8.51 1.48
C VAL A 194 -13.56 -8.41 1.53
N PHE A 195 -14.12 -7.78 2.57
CA PHE A 195 -15.57 -7.67 2.74
C PHE A 195 -16.23 -6.73 1.71
N GLU A 196 -15.54 -5.68 1.28
CA GLU A 196 -16.01 -4.80 0.20
C GLU A 196 -15.95 -5.45 -1.19
N ASN A 197 -14.99 -6.34 -1.41
CA ASN A 197 -14.77 -7.00 -2.70
C ASN A 197 -15.64 -8.26 -2.91
N LEU A 198 -16.34 -8.72 -1.87
CA LEU A 198 -17.21 -9.90 -1.90
C LEU A 198 -18.63 -9.52 -2.34
#